data_AF-A0ABD0YNN4-F1
#
_entry.id   AF-A0ABD0YNN4-F1
#
_cell.length_a   1.000
_cell.length_b   1.000
_cell.length_c   1.000
_cell.angle_alpha   90.00
_cell.angle_beta   90.00
_cell.angle_gamma   90.00
#
_symmetry.space_group_name_H-M   'P 1'
#
loop_
_entity.id
_entity.type
_entity.pdbx_description
1 polymer ?
#
loop_
_entity_poly.entity_id
_entity_poly.type
_entity_poly.pdbx_seq_one_letter_code
_entity_poly.pdbx_strand_id
1 'polypeptide(L)'
;TDSWVPASRGHVPANAVQAGHERGAAIYAARAWHEGDLIPAKVPKGHGCAFVGWNGKEHRKLDYEVLTSTHPVSWVHDRDGRVPAQALPVGHTTSGETLYMGRAHHMGTLTPGKVSH
;
A
#
# COMPACT_ATOMS: atom_id res chain seq x y z
N THR A 1 1.61 -17.11 5.97
CA THR A 1 0.54 -16.25 6.51
C THR A 1 0.87 -14.80 6.19
N ASP A 2 -0.13 -13.92 6.15
CA ASP A 2 0.09 -12.50 5.88
C ASP A 2 0.36 -11.77 7.20
N SER A 3 1.29 -10.83 7.19
CA SER A 3 1.61 -10.03 8.38
C SER A 3 2.01 -8.60 8.03
N TRP A 4 1.70 -7.70 8.95
CA TRP A 4 2.13 -6.30 8.92
C TRP A 4 3.38 -6.18 9.79
N VAL A 5 4.51 -5.87 9.16
CA VAL A 5 5.80 -5.80 9.84
C VAL A 5 6.21 -4.34 9.97
N PRO A 6 6.40 -3.82 11.20
CA PRO A 6 6.92 -2.47 11.42
C PRO A 6 8.26 -2.27 10.70
N ALA A 7 8.39 -1.16 10.01
CA ALA A 7 9.59 -0.79 9.28
C ALA A 7 9.73 0.73 9.25
N SER A 8 10.93 1.20 8.93
CA SER A 8 11.17 2.64 8.82
C SER A 8 12.29 2.98 7.84
N ARG A 9 12.31 4.24 7.41
CA ARG A 9 13.42 4.86 6.65
C ARG A 9 13.83 4.09 5.39
N GLY A 10 12.87 3.50 4.69
CA GLY A 10 13.08 2.73 3.46
C GLY A 10 13.42 1.26 3.68
N HIS A 11 13.49 0.80 4.93
CA HIS A 11 13.63 -0.63 5.22
C HIS A 11 12.43 -1.39 4.65
N VAL A 12 12.71 -2.52 4.00
CA VAL A 12 11.72 -3.46 3.45
C VAL A 12 12.11 -4.86 3.93
N PRO A 13 11.27 -5.52 4.74
CA PRO A 13 11.55 -6.87 5.25
C PRO A 13 11.53 -7.93 4.14
N ALA A 14 12.06 -9.12 4.45
CA ALA A 14 11.93 -10.29 3.60
C ALA A 14 10.45 -10.63 3.36
N ASN A 15 10.16 -11.23 2.20
CA ASN A 15 8.81 -11.62 1.78
C ASN A 15 7.82 -10.43 1.65
N ALA A 16 8.32 -9.20 1.50
CA ALA A 16 7.48 -8.04 1.25
C ALA A 16 6.72 -8.19 -0.08
N VAL A 17 5.43 -7.85 -0.04
CA VAL A 17 4.56 -7.95 -1.20
C VAL A 17 4.87 -6.81 -2.17
N GLN A 18 5.40 -7.15 -3.35
CA GLN A 18 5.55 -6.19 -4.43
C GLN A 18 4.18 -5.86 -5.02
N ALA A 19 3.79 -4.59 -4.92
CA ALA A 19 2.49 -4.10 -5.37
C ALA A 19 2.56 -3.36 -6.71
N GLY A 20 3.75 -2.92 -7.09
CA GLY A 20 3.95 -2.17 -8.32
C GLY A 20 5.41 -2.08 -8.73
N HIS A 21 5.66 -1.22 -9.71
CA HIS A 21 7.02 -0.88 -10.14
C HIS A 21 7.05 0.50 -10.80
N GLU A 22 8.18 1.18 -10.68
CA GLU A 22 8.51 2.42 -11.37
C GLU A 22 9.83 2.23 -12.10
N ARG A 23 9.83 2.31 -13.44
CA ARG A 23 11.04 2.16 -14.27
C ARG A 23 11.88 0.91 -13.93
N GLY A 24 11.23 -0.19 -13.58
CA GLY A 24 11.86 -1.46 -13.18
C GLY A 24 12.22 -1.57 -11.69
N ALA A 25 12.16 -0.50 -10.91
CA ALA A 25 12.32 -0.54 -9.46
C ALA A 25 11.00 -0.95 -8.78
N ALA A 26 11.08 -1.88 -7.82
CA ALA A 26 9.91 -2.38 -7.10
C ALA A 26 9.26 -1.30 -6.20
N ILE A 27 7.93 -1.38 -6.09
CA ILE A 27 7.14 -0.63 -5.11
C ILE A 27 6.43 -1.65 -4.23
N TYR A 28 6.59 -1.55 -2.91
CA TYR A 28 6.04 -2.50 -1.94
C TYR A 28 4.75 -2.00 -1.28
N ALA A 29 3.85 -2.92 -0.97
CA ALA A 29 2.62 -2.65 -0.22
C ALA A 29 2.94 -2.33 1.24
N ALA A 30 2.40 -1.22 1.73
CA ALA A 30 2.54 -0.81 3.12
C ALA A 30 1.25 -0.16 3.62
N ARG A 31 1.27 0.24 4.89
CA ARG A 31 0.29 1.15 5.52
C ARG A 31 0.98 2.06 6.51
N ALA A 32 0.43 3.24 6.76
CA ALA A 32 0.97 4.17 7.73
C ALA A 32 -0.13 5.07 8.32
N TRP A 33 0.09 5.55 9.54
CA TRP A 33 -0.82 6.48 10.21
C TRP A 33 -0.72 7.90 9.63
N HIS A 34 -1.87 8.54 9.42
CA HIS A 34 -1.97 9.93 9.03
C HIS A 34 -3.32 10.51 9.41
N GLU A 35 -3.35 11.66 10.08
CA GLU A 35 -4.59 12.33 10.50
C GLU A 35 -5.56 11.42 11.27
N GLY A 36 -5.03 10.50 12.09
CA GLY A 36 -5.84 9.55 12.85
C GLY A 36 -6.23 8.28 12.10
N ASP A 37 -6.03 8.23 10.78
CA ASP A 37 -6.38 7.09 9.94
C ASP A 37 -5.16 6.19 9.67
N LEU A 38 -5.40 4.88 9.56
CA LEU A 38 -4.41 3.92 9.09
C LEU A 38 -4.61 3.74 7.58
N ILE A 39 -3.71 4.29 6.77
CA ILE A 39 -3.93 4.45 5.32
C ILE A 39 -3.02 3.51 4.54
N PRO A 40 -3.50 2.88 3.45
CA PRO A 40 -2.65 2.23 2.46
C PRO A 40 -1.50 3.14 2.00
N ALA A 41 -0.29 2.59 2.02
CA ALA A 41 0.94 3.28 1.67
C ALA A 41 1.71 2.50 0.62
N LYS A 42 2.61 3.20 -0.07
CA LYS A 42 3.57 2.59 -0.99
C LYS A 42 5.00 2.86 -0.52
N VAL A 43 5.89 1.87 -0.66
CA VAL A 43 7.32 2.03 -0.39
C VAL A 43 8.10 1.81 -1.69
N PRO A 44 8.44 2.88 -2.44
CA PRO A 44 9.31 2.77 -3.60
C PRO A 44 10.74 2.44 -3.15
N LYS A 45 11.34 1.42 -3.76
CA LYS A 45 12.72 1.03 -3.46
C LYS A 45 13.67 2.22 -3.71
N GLY A 46 14.52 2.54 -2.73
CA GLY A 46 15.51 3.61 -2.84
C GLY A 46 15.05 5.00 -2.40
N HIS A 47 13.76 5.21 -2.11
CA HIS A 47 13.26 6.53 -1.66
C HIS A 47 13.46 6.81 -0.16
N GLY A 48 13.82 5.79 0.63
CA GLY A 48 14.08 5.96 2.06
C GLY A 48 12.83 6.28 2.90
N CYS A 49 11.62 6.05 2.38
CA CYS A 49 10.35 6.34 3.07
C CYS A 49 9.16 5.66 2.39
N ALA A 50 8.01 5.67 3.07
CA ALA A 50 6.71 5.35 2.50
C ALA A 50 5.95 6.64 2.10
N PHE A 51 4.95 6.49 1.23
CA PHE A 51 4.02 7.55 0.85
C PHE A 51 2.57 7.10 1.06
N VAL A 52 1.76 7.93 1.72
CA VAL A 52 0.30 7.76 1.80
C VAL A 52 -0.39 8.82 0.96
N GLY A 53 -1.47 8.45 0.28
CA GLY A 53 -2.31 9.38 -0.45
C GLY A 53 -3.41 9.96 0.44
N TRP A 54 -3.42 11.28 0.62
CA TRP A 54 -4.42 11.97 1.44
C TRP A 54 -4.70 13.38 0.91
N ASN A 55 -5.99 13.70 0.80
CA ASN A 55 -6.51 14.98 0.32
C ASN A 55 -5.83 15.46 -0.99
N GLY A 56 -5.76 14.55 -1.98
CA GLY A 56 -5.16 14.82 -3.30
C GLY A 56 -3.65 14.94 -3.34
N LYS A 57 -2.94 14.67 -2.24
CA LYS A 57 -1.47 14.77 -2.14
C LYS A 57 -0.84 13.50 -1.58
N GLU A 58 0.44 13.30 -1.86
CA GLU A 58 1.24 12.27 -1.22
C GLU A 58 1.96 12.85 0.00
N HIS A 59 1.92 12.11 1.11
CA HIS A 59 2.57 12.48 2.36
C HIS A 59 3.64 11.47 2.71
N ARG A 60 4.86 11.96 2.91
CA ARG A 60 6.01 11.14 3.29
C ARG A 60 5.85 10.60 4.71
N LYS A 61 6.18 9.32 4.90
CA LYS A 61 6.17 8.62 6.19
C LYS A 61 7.49 7.91 6.41
N LEU A 62 8.13 8.21 7.54
CA LEU A 62 9.37 7.54 7.93
C LEU A 62 9.10 6.24 8.67
N ASP A 63 7.99 6.14 9.39
CA ASP A 63 7.55 4.97 10.11
C ASP A 63 6.26 4.44 9.48
N TYR A 64 6.21 3.14 9.25
CA TYR A 64 5.14 2.47 8.52
C TYR A 64 5.18 0.96 8.80
N GLU A 65 4.20 0.22 8.30
CA GLU A 65 4.22 -1.24 8.29
C GLU A 65 4.23 -1.74 6.85
N VAL A 66 5.08 -2.72 6.55
CA VAL A 66 5.13 -3.39 5.24
C VAL A 66 4.35 -4.68 5.30
N LEU A 67 3.52 -4.93 4.28
CA LEU A 67 2.84 -6.21 4.13
C LEU A 67 3.86 -7.27 3.70
N THR A 68 3.98 -8.33 4.49
CA THR A 68 4.73 -9.53 4.11
C THR A 68 3.81 -10.71 3.96
N SER A 69 4.09 -11.59 3.01
CA SER A 69 3.35 -12.83 2.82
C SER A 69 4.26 -13.95 2.39
N THR A 70 4.05 -15.14 2.96
CA THR A 70 4.69 -16.37 2.52
C THR A 70 3.90 -17.09 1.42
N HIS A 71 2.75 -16.56 1.02
CA HIS A 71 1.91 -17.11 -0.03
C HIS A 71 1.79 -16.13 -1.20
N PRO A 72 1.44 -16.61 -2.41
CA PRO A 72 1.21 -15.73 -3.54
C PRO A 72 0.04 -14.77 -3.28
N VAL A 73 0.27 -13.47 -3.46
CA VAL A 73 -0.78 -12.45 -3.48
C VAL A 73 -1.22 -12.22 -4.91
N SER A 74 -2.53 -12.27 -5.16
CA SER A 74 -3.12 -12.03 -6.48
C SER A 74 -3.79 -10.67 -6.54
N TRP A 75 -3.62 -9.99 -7.68
CA TRP A 75 -4.26 -8.71 -7.96
C TRP A 75 -5.41 -8.94 -8.93
N VAL A 76 -6.63 -8.62 -8.51
CA VAL A 76 -7.84 -8.81 -9.31
C VAL A 76 -8.18 -7.50 -10.00
N HIS A 77 -8.43 -7.57 -11.32
CA HIS A 77 -8.91 -6.41 -12.07
C HIS A 77 -10.34 -6.07 -11.64
N ASP A 78 -10.56 -4.81 -11.28
CA ASP A 78 -11.89 -4.29 -11.00
C ASP A 78 -12.00 -2.81 -11.41
N ARG A 79 -13.21 -2.26 -11.35
CA ARG A 79 -13.54 -0.86 -11.68
C ARG A 79 -14.71 -0.34 -10.82
N ASP A 80 -14.97 0.96 -10.90
CA ASP A 80 -16.12 1.60 -10.24
C ASP A 80 -16.14 1.40 -8.72
N GLY A 81 -14.95 1.39 -8.10
CA GLY A 81 -14.79 1.27 -6.64
C GLY A 81 -15.06 -0.12 -6.08
N ARG A 82 -15.36 -1.13 -6.89
CA ARG A 82 -15.62 -2.49 -6.42
C ARG A 82 -14.38 -3.13 -5.79
N VAL A 83 -14.61 -3.87 -4.71
CA VAL A 83 -13.61 -4.65 -4.00
C VAL A 83 -14.08 -6.11 -3.94
N PRO A 84 -13.27 -7.08 -4.38
CA PRO A 84 -13.60 -8.49 -4.26
C PRO A 84 -13.81 -8.90 -2.80
N ALA A 85 -14.74 -9.83 -2.53
CA ALA A 85 -15.07 -10.27 -1.17
C ALA A 85 -13.86 -10.78 -0.34
N GLN A 86 -12.82 -11.27 -1.02
CA GLN A 86 -11.59 -11.80 -0.42
C GLN A 86 -10.43 -10.80 -0.39
N ALA A 87 -10.67 -9.52 -0.70
CA ALA A 87 -9.64 -8.51 -0.69
C ALA A 87 -9.09 -8.30 0.73
N LEU A 88 -7.76 -8.18 0.82
CA LEU A 88 -7.08 -7.95 2.09
C LEU A 88 -7.33 -6.50 2.56
N PRO A 89 -7.92 -6.29 3.76
CA PRO A 89 -7.96 -4.98 4.38
C PRO A 89 -6.54 -4.48 4.65
N VAL A 90 -6.24 -3.27 4.21
CA VAL A 90 -4.93 -2.65 4.39
C VAL A 90 -4.94 -1.59 5.48
N GLY A 91 -6.08 -0.97 5.71
CA GLY A 91 -6.20 0.12 6.67
C GLY A 91 -7.63 0.37 7.09
N HIS A 92 -7.82 1.42 7.89
CA HIS A 92 -9.13 1.89 8.30
C HIS A 92 -9.07 3.38 8.61
N THR A 93 -10.19 4.07 8.41
CA THR A 93 -10.37 5.45 8.86
C THR A 93 -10.79 5.50 10.33
N THR A 94 -10.70 6.67 10.93
CA THR A 94 -11.16 6.96 12.30
C THR A 94 -12.67 6.74 12.45
N SER A 95 -13.44 6.86 11.36
CA SER A 95 -14.88 6.55 11.35
C SER A 95 -15.18 5.04 11.22
N GLY A 96 -14.16 4.19 11.10
CA GLY A 96 -14.29 2.75 10.95
C GLY A 96 -14.47 2.26 9.52
N GLU A 97 -14.32 3.13 8.51
CA GLU A 97 -14.33 2.71 7.11
C GLU A 97 -13.12 1.83 6.82
N THR A 98 -13.32 0.67 6.22
CA THR A 98 -12.22 -0.22 5.82
C THR A 98 -11.59 0.25 4.52
N LEU A 99 -10.26 0.32 4.50
CA LEU A 99 -9.50 0.74 3.32
C LEU A 99 -8.76 -0.44 2.69
N TYR A 100 -8.79 -0.49 1.37
CA TYR A 100 -8.14 -1.53 0.57
C TYR A 100 -7.04 -0.93 -0.31
N MET A 101 -6.19 -1.81 -0.85
CA MET A 101 -5.17 -1.40 -1.81
C MET A 101 -5.56 -1.83 -3.22
N GLY A 102 -5.65 -0.84 -4.11
CA GLY A 102 -5.69 -1.03 -5.55
C GLY A 102 -4.36 -0.66 -6.18
N ARG A 103 -4.24 -0.85 -7.50
CA ARG A 103 -3.10 -0.36 -8.28
C ARG A 103 -3.52 0.03 -9.68
N ALA A 104 -2.86 1.05 -10.24
CA ALA A 104 -3.16 1.56 -11.58
C ALA A 104 -1.88 1.85 -12.36
N HIS A 105 -1.98 1.78 -13.69
CA HIS A 105 -0.94 2.26 -14.59
C HIS A 105 -1.04 3.78 -14.74
N HIS A 106 0.05 4.49 -14.49
CA HIS A 106 0.16 5.93 -14.68
C HIS A 106 1.58 6.30 -15.14
N MET A 107 1.70 6.93 -16.31
CA MET A 107 2.99 7.40 -16.87
C MET A 107 4.13 6.36 -16.86
N GLY A 108 3.84 5.09 -17.17
CA GLY A 108 4.84 4.01 -17.18
C GLY A 108 5.13 3.39 -15.80
N THR A 109 4.45 3.84 -14.75
CA THR A 109 4.50 3.29 -13.40
C THR A 109 3.25 2.47 -13.14
N LEU A 110 3.40 1.25 -12.61
CA LEU A 110 2.31 0.54 -11.95
C LEU A 110 2.34 0.94 -10.48
N THR A 111 1.43 1.82 -10.06
CA THR A 111 1.46 2.41 -8.72
C THR A 111 0.31 1.89 -7.86
N PRO A 112 0.59 1.40 -6.63
CA PRO A 112 -0.45 1.07 -5.66
C PRO A 112 -1.02 2.34 -5.00
N GLY A 113 -2.29 2.27 -4.61
CA GLY A 113 -3.02 3.36 -3.97
C GLY A 113 -4.20 2.87 -3.14
N LYS A 114 -4.92 3.81 -2.55
CA LYS A 114 -6.09 3.55 -1.70
C LYS A 114 -7.33 3.29 -2.54
N VAL A 115 -8.13 2.30 -2.14
CA VAL A 115 -9.51 2.10 -2.56
C VAL A 115 -10.40 2.18 -1.31
N SER A 116 -11.45 2.98 -1.41
CA SER A 116 -12.44 3.30 -0.38
C SER A 116 -13.84 3.03 -0.92
N HIS A 117 -14.80 2.76 -0.04
CA HIS A 117 -16.18 2.41 -0.38
C HIS A 117 -17.19 3.43 0.14
#